data_AF-A0A934Z4L1-F1
#
_entry.id   AF-A0A934Z4L1-F1
#
_cell.length_a   1.000
_cell.length_b   1.000
_cell.length_c   1.000
_cell.angle_alpha   90.00
_cell.angle_beta   90.00
_cell.angle_gamma   90.00
#
_symmetry.space_group_name_H-M   'P 1'
#
loop_
_entity.id
_entity.type
_entity.pdbx_description
1 polymer ?
#
loop_
_entity_poly.entity_id
_entity_poly.type
_entity_poly.pdbx_seq_one_letter_code
_entity_poly.pdbx_strand_id
1 'polypeptide(L)' 'MRNATVVTGEKAAGTADKPKIPNVCLHYGVPTTSLLGFIREMKWTLQLSPG' A
#
# COMPACT_ATOMS: atom_id res chain seq x y z
N MET A 1 11.97 6.24 -13.10
CA MET A 1 11.05 5.12 -12.80
C MET A 1 9.85 5.70 -12.05
N ARG A 2 8.62 5.35 -12.43
CA ARG A 2 7.43 5.68 -11.62
C ARG A 2 7.39 4.65 -10.48
N ASN A 3 7.81 5.05 -9.29
CA ASN A 3 7.83 4.19 -8.12
C ASN A 3 6.37 3.93 -7.69
N ALA A 4 5.80 2.81 -8.12
CA ALA A 4 4.47 2.40 -7.71
C ALA A 4 4.52 1.75 -6.33
N THR A 5 3.57 2.10 -5.46
CA THR A 5 3.37 1.48 -4.15
C THR A 5 2.04 0.75 -4.15
N VAL A 6 2.01 -0.49 -3.66
CA VAL A 6 0.77 -1.25 -3.53
C VAL A 6 0.14 -0.97 -2.16
N VAL A 7 -1.12 -0.56 -2.16
CA VAL A 7 -1.91 -0.40 -0.94
C VAL A 7 -2.65 -1.70 -0.67
N THR A 8 -2.40 -2.32 0.49
CA THR A 8 -3.03 -3.60 0.86
C THR A 8 -3.35 -3.67 2.36
N GLY A 9 -4.41 -4.41 2.70
CA GLY A 9 -4.78 -4.75 4.07
C GLY A 9 -4.25 -6.11 4.53
N GLU A 10 -3.54 -6.83 3.67
CA GLU A 10 -3.01 -8.15 3.99
C GLU A 10 -1.83 -8.06 4.97
N LYS A 11 -1.82 -8.95 5.97
CA LYS A 11 -0.65 -9.14 6.85
C LYS A 11 0.42 -9.96 6.14
N ALA A 12 1.69 -9.67 6.41
CA ALA A 12 2.86 -10.38 5.90
C ALA A 12 3.02 -11.79 6.51
N ALA A 13 2.06 -12.67 6.21
CA ALA A 13 2.04 -14.07 6.62
C ALA A 13 1.23 -14.87 5.59
N GLY A 14 1.86 -15.17 4.46
CA GLY A 14 1.36 -16.11 3.44
C GLY A 14 2.26 -17.34 3.34
N THR A 15 1.74 -18.43 2.78
CA THR A 15 2.52 -19.64 2.49
C THR A 15 3.01 -19.62 1.04
N ALA A 16 3.91 -20.53 0.67
CA ALA A 16 4.37 -20.66 -0.72
C ALA A 16 3.22 -21.02 -1.68
N ASP A 17 2.30 -21.88 -1.24
CA ASP A 17 1.13 -22.30 -2.05
C ASP A 17 0.03 -21.23 -2.11
N LYS A 18 0.03 -20.29 -1.17
CA LYS A 18 -0.91 -19.16 -1.13
C LYS A 18 -0.17 -17.88 -0.74
N PRO A 19 0.63 -17.33 -1.66
CA PRO A 19 1.41 -16.14 -1.38
C PRO A 19 0.46 -14.96 -1.17
N LYS A 20 0.78 -14.13 -0.19
CA LYS A 20 0.08 -12.88 0.07
C LYS A 20 0.75 -11.73 -0.68
N ILE A 21 0.00 -10.67 -0.93
CA ILE A 21 0.46 -9.48 -1.67
C ILE A 21 1.79 -8.94 -1.13
N PRO A 22 2.02 -8.78 0.20
CA PRO A 22 3.30 -8.31 0.71
C PRO A 22 4.49 -9.21 0.33
N ASN A 23 4.29 -10.53 0.29
CA ASN A 23 5.34 -11.48 -0.07
C ASN A 23 5.72 -11.34 -1.55
N VAL A 24 4.72 -11.20 -2.44
CA VAL A 24 4.95 -11.03 -3.88
C VAL A 24 5.62 -9.69 -4.14
N CYS A 25 5.12 -8.61 -3.54
CA CYS A 25 5.71 -7.28 -3.70
C CYS A 25 7.16 -7.22 -3.20
N LEU A 26 7.46 -7.87 -2.08
CA LEU A 26 8.83 -7.99 -1.56
C LEU A 26 9.78 -8.65 -2.57
N HIS A 27 9.34 -9.74 -3.21
CA HIS A 27 10.15 -10.45 -4.21
C HIS A 27 10.53 -9.55 -5.40
N TYR A 28 9.62 -8.67 -5.84
CA TYR A 28 9.85 -7.75 -6.96
C TYR A 28 10.40 -6.37 -6.54
N GLY A 29 10.68 -6.15 -5.25
CA GLY A 29 11.16 -4.85 -4.74
C GLY A 29 10.11 -3.74 -4.83
N VAL A 30 8.83 -4.08 -4.84
CA VAL A 30 7.71 -3.13 -4.89
C VAL A 30 7.31 -2.77 -3.46
N PRO A 31 7.29 -1.49 -3.07
CA PRO A 31 6.83 -1.07 -1.76
C PRO A 31 5.36 -1.41 -1.52
N THR A 32 5.03 -1.76 -0.27
CA THR A 32 3.65 -1.95 0.17
C THR A 32 3.34 -1.06 1.38
N THR A 33 2.15 -0.51 1.44
CA THR A 33 1.66 0.25 2.62
C THR A 33 0.21 -0.08 2.92
N SER A 34 -0.25 0.28 4.12
CA SER A 34 -1.69 0.23 4.45
C SER A 34 -2.41 1.44 3.86
N LEU A 35 -3.74 1.36 3.73
CA LEU A 35 -4.53 2.51 3.28
C LEU A 35 -4.30 3.76 4.16
N LEU A 36 -4.26 3.55 5.48
CA LEU A 36 -3.98 4.63 6.43
C LEU A 36 -2.55 5.18 6.28
N GLY A 37 -1.57 4.31 6.04
CA GLY A 37 -0.19 4.71 5.78
C GLY A 37 -0.08 5.57 4.52
N PHE A 38 -0.71 5.13 3.43
CA PHE A 38 -0.76 5.87 2.18
C PHE A 38 -1.38 7.27 2.34
N ILE A 39 -2.54 7.36 3.01
CA ILE A 39 -3.21 8.65 3.26
C ILE A 39 -2.30 9.60 4.05
N ARG A 40 -1.59 9.09 5.07
CA ARG A 40 -0.63 9.87 5.86
C ARG A 40 0.55 10.37 5.01
N GLU A 41 1.10 9.53 4.14
CA GLU A 41 2.20 9.89 3.24
C GLU A 41 1.80 10.97 2.23
N MET A 42 0.58 10.86 1.69
CA MET A 42 0.08 11.77 0.67
C MET A 42 -0.26 13.18 1.19
N LYS A 43 -0.40 13.34 2.53
CA LYS A 43 -0.67 14.62 3.20
C LYS A 43 -1.83 15.40 2.57
N TRP A 44 -2.89 14.69 2.18
CA TRP A 44 -4.04 15.33 1.54
C TRP A 44 -4.70 16.35 2.47
N THR A 45 -4.92 17.54 1.93
CA THR A 45 -5.70 18.58 2.58
C THR A 45 -7.15 18.47 2.12
N LEU A 46 -8.07 18.39 3.08
CA LEU A 46 -9.49 18.41 2.77
C LEU A 46 -9.88 19.85 2.40
N GLN A 47 -10.27 20.07 1.15
CA GLN A 47 -10.94 21.30 0.76
C GLN A 47 -12.44 21.11 1.00
N LEU A 48 -12.97 21.87 1.95
CA LEU A 48 -14.41 21.99 2.16
C LEU A 48 -14.92 23.16 1.31
N SER A 49 -15.83 22.88 0.39
CA SER A 49 -16.54 23.93 -0.33
C SER A 49 -17.64 24.51 0.57
N PRO A 50 -17.77 25.84 0.68
CA PRO A 50 -18.93 26.44 1.34
C PRO A 50 -20.19 26.15 0.51
N GLY A 51 -21.23 25.68 1.19
CA GLY A 51 -22.57 25.50 0.62
C GLY A 51 -23.39 26.78 0.68
#